data_AF-A0A662Q5G0-F1
#
_entry.id   AF-A0A662Q5G0-F1
#
_cell.length_a   1.000
_cell.length_b   1.000
_cell.length_c   1.000
_cell.angle_alpha   90.00
_cell.angle_beta   90.00
_cell.angle_gamma   90.00
#
_symmetry.space_group_name_H-M   'P 1'
#
loop_
_entity.id
_entity.type
_entity.pdbx_description
1 polymer ?
#
loop_
_entity_poly.entity_id
_entity_poly.type
_entity_poly.pdbx_seq_one_letter_code
_entity_poly.pdbx_strand_id
1 'polypeptide(L)'
;MAFEALVRRLERHRKLSRESASELYKLAMEILIAERNLEKKLEEAKTEKERKEIEERLRRIKLWRDRVIAAYMARCLGTSLPPVGEKPW
;
A
#
# COMPACT_ATOMS: atom_id res chain seq x y z
N MET A 1 -7.37 -11.52 -11.05
CA MET A 1 -7.30 -10.06 -11.30
C MET A 1 -7.42 -9.27 -10.00
N ALA A 2 -6.40 -9.27 -9.13
CA ALA A 2 -6.55 -8.71 -7.78
C ALA A 2 -5.61 -7.53 -7.47
N PHE A 3 -4.32 -7.65 -7.82
CA PHE A 3 -3.31 -6.66 -7.41
C PHE A 3 -3.38 -5.33 -8.19
N GLU A 4 -3.33 -5.38 -9.53
CA GLU A 4 -3.33 -4.15 -10.34
C GLU A 4 -4.63 -3.35 -10.20
N ALA A 5 -5.76 -4.02 -9.93
CA ALA A 5 -7.02 -3.35 -9.63
C ALA A 5 -6.97 -2.59 -8.30
N LEU A 6 -6.37 -3.20 -7.27
CA LEU A 6 -6.12 -2.55 -5.99
C LEU A 6 -5.17 -1.35 -6.16
N VAL A 7 -4.07 -1.51 -6.89
CA VAL A 7 -3.12 -0.41 -7.11
C VAL A 7 -3.78 0.75 -7.86
N ARG A 8 -4.54 0.48 -8.92
CA ARG A 8 -5.32 1.52 -9.62
C ARG A 8 -6.35 2.20 -8.72
N ARG A 9 -6.94 1.48 -7.77
CA ARG A 9 -7.83 2.08 -6.77
C ARG A 9 -7.05 2.99 -5.81
N LEU A 10 -5.93 2.53 -5.29
CA LEU A 10 -5.06 3.33 -4.41
C LEU A 10 -4.58 4.60 -5.11
N GLU A 11 -4.20 4.51 -6.39
CA GLU A 11 -3.81 5.67 -7.20
C GLU A 11 -4.92 6.71 -7.36
N ARG A 12 -6.20 6.31 -7.36
CA ARG A 12 -7.34 7.24 -7.34
C ARG A 12 -7.41 8.02 -6.02
N HIS A 13 -6.91 7.46 -4.92
CA HIS A 13 -6.79 8.12 -3.62
C HIS A 13 -5.50 8.96 -3.50
N ARG A 14 -5.07 9.61 -4.59
CA ARG A 14 -3.84 10.43 -4.67
C ARG A 14 -3.73 11.51 -3.56
N LYS A 15 -4.85 11.90 -2.96
CA LYS A 15 -4.94 12.80 -1.80
C LYS A 15 -5.57 12.07 -0.59
N LEU A 16 -4.85 11.13 0.00
CA LEU A 16 -5.26 10.38 1.20
C LEU A 16 -5.70 11.29 2.37
N SER A 17 -5.18 12.53 2.45
CA SER A 17 -5.57 13.51 3.47
C SER A 17 -7.04 13.93 3.42
N ARG A 18 -7.73 13.70 2.30
CA ARG A 18 -9.16 14.02 2.14
C ARG A 18 -10.07 12.85 2.50
N GLU A 19 -9.50 11.66 2.69
CA GLU A 19 -10.27 10.47 2.99
C GLU A 19 -10.75 10.47 4.45
N SER A 20 -11.89 9.83 4.67
CA SER A 20 -12.39 9.60 6.03
C SER A 20 -11.53 8.57 6.76
N ALA A 21 -11.54 8.60 8.10
CA ALA A 21 -10.84 7.58 8.89
C ALA A 21 -11.31 6.15 8.58
N SER A 22 -12.62 5.98 8.31
CA SER A 22 -13.21 4.70 7.90
C SER A 22 -12.66 4.23 6.54
N GLU A 23 -12.50 5.14 5.58
CA GLU A 23 -11.95 4.78 4.27
C GLU A 23 -10.45 4.45 4.36
N LEU A 24 -9.68 5.22 5.13
CA LEU A 24 -8.27 4.90 5.41
C LEU A 24 -8.12 3.53 6.06
N TYR A 25 -9.00 3.17 7.00
CA TYR A 25 -9.02 1.84 7.61
C TYR A 25 -9.32 0.73 6.59
N LYS A 26 -10.34 0.91 5.73
CA LYS A 26 -10.64 -0.08 4.68
C LYS A 26 -9.46 -0.27 3.72
N LEU A 27 -8.84 0.82 3.29
CA LEU A 27 -7.65 0.77 2.43
C LEU A 27 -6.49 0.06 3.13
N ALA A 28 -6.26 0.33 4.41
CA ALA A 28 -5.23 -0.36 5.19
C ALA A 28 -5.48 -1.87 5.24
N MET A 29 -6.73 -2.29 5.48
CA MET A 29 -7.11 -3.71 5.49
C MET A 29 -6.88 -4.37 4.12
N GLU A 30 -7.31 -3.72 3.03
CA GLU A 30 -7.10 -4.22 1.66
C GLU A 30 -5.60 -4.36 1.34
N ILE A 31 -4.79 -3.39 1.76
CA ILE A 31 -3.33 -3.41 1.61
C ILE A 31 -2.70 -4.56 2.39
N LEU A 32 -3.06 -4.75 3.67
CA LEU A 32 -2.51 -5.83 4.50
C LEU A 32 -2.87 -7.21 3.96
N ILE A 33 -4.10 -7.39 3.47
CA ILE A 33 -4.52 -8.63 2.81
C ILE A 33 -3.69 -8.88 1.54
N ALA A 34 -3.47 -7.84 0.73
CA ALA A 34 -2.67 -7.94 -0.48
C ALA A 34 -1.19 -8.25 -0.18
N GLU A 35 -0.60 -7.59 0.84
CA GLU A 35 0.75 -7.84 1.32
C GLU A 35 0.90 -9.30 1.75
N ARG A 36 0.02 -9.79 2.62
CA ARG A 36 0.05 -11.18 3.10
C ARG A 36 -0.09 -12.21 1.97
N ASN A 37 -0.94 -11.93 0.98
CA ASN A 37 -1.09 -12.79 -0.19
C ASN A 37 0.15 -12.81 -1.08
N LEU A 38 0.86 -11.68 -1.21
CA LEU A 38 2.11 -11.62 -1.96
C LEU A 38 3.26 -12.31 -1.22
N GLU A 39 3.33 -12.18 0.11
CA GLU A 39 4.31 -12.91 0.94
C GLU A 39 4.18 -14.42 0.77
N LYS A 40 2.96 -14.96 0.87
CA LYS A 40 2.72 -16.39 0.63
C LYS A 40 3.15 -16.83 -0.77
N LYS A 41 2.85 -16.02 -1.79
CA LYS A 41 3.28 -16.32 -3.16
C LYS A 41 4.80 -16.29 -3.30
N LEU A 42 5.49 -15.42 -2.57
CA LEU A 42 6.94 -15.34 -2.58
C LEU A 42 7.57 -16.59 -1.96
N GLU A 43 6.99 -17.09 -0.86
CA GLU A 43 7.39 -18.35 -0.21
C GLU A 43 7.23 -19.55 -1.16
N GLU A 44 6.15 -19.56 -1.96
CA GLU A 44 5.82 -20.64 -2.91
C GLU A 44 6.54 -20.50 -4.27
N ALA A 45 7.20 -19.36 -4.53
CA ALA A 45 7.79 -19.05 -5.83
C ALA A 45 8.97 -20.00 -6.16
N LYS A 46 8.89 -20.64 -7.33
CA LYS A 46 9.85 -21.67 -7.77
C LYS A 46 10.95 -21.14 -8.68
N THR A 47 10.77 -19.93 -9.21
CA THR A 47 11.72 -19.33 -10.15
C THR A 47 12.19 -17.96 -9.68
N GLU A 48 13.42 -17.62 -10.02
CA GLU A 48 14.01 -16.32 -9.71
C GLU A 48 13.24 -15.16 -10.37
N LYS A 49 12.74 -15.39 -11.59
CA LYS A 49 11.93 -14.40 -12.32
C LYS A 49 10.63 -14.10 -11.59
N GLU A 50 9.93 -15.15 -11.12
CA GLU A 50 8.70 -15.02 -10.35
C GLU A 50 8.93 -14.34 -9.01
N ARG A 51 10.03 -14.70 -8.30
CA ARG A 51 10.43 -14.03 -7.05
C ARG A 51 10.60 -12.52 -7.25
N LYS A 52 11.38 -12.10 -8.25
CA LYS A 52 11.59 -10.68 -8.56
C LYS A 52 10.30 -9.93 -8.87
N GLU A 53 9.38 -10.55 -9.62
CA GLU A 53 8.08 -9.94 -9.92
C GLU A 53 7.23 -9.75 -8.65
N ILE A 54 7.24 -10.73 -7.75
CA ILE A 54 6.49 -10.66 -6.49
C ILE A 54 7.13 -9.66 -5.53
N GLU A 55 8.46 -9.61 -5.44
CA GLU A 55 9.21 -8.65 -4.64
C GLU A 55 8.92 -7.20 -5.06
N GLU A 56 8.88 -6.93 -6.37
CA GLU A 56 8.54 -5.60 -6.87
C GLU A 56 7.09 -5.21 -6.49
N ARG A 57 6.15 -6.15 -6.59
CA ARG A 57 4.77 -5.94 -6.13
C ARG A 57 4.69 -5.69 -4.62
N LEU A 58 5.47 -6.43 -3.82
CA LEU A 58 5.58 -6.23 -2.37
C LEU A 58 6.14 -4.85 -2.03
N ARG A 59 7.18 -4.41 -2.74
CA ARG A 59 7.75 -3.06 -2.59
C ARG A 59 6.68 -1.99 -2.84
N ARG A 60 5.91 -2.12 -3.93
CA ARG A 60 4.82 -1.18 -4.26
C ARG A 60 3.72 -1.17 -3.20
N ILE A 61 3.30 -2.33 -2.67
CA ILE A 61 2.21 -2.37 -1.68
C ILE A 61 2.64 -1.83 -0.31
N LYS A 62 3.89 -2.08 0.11
CA LYS A 62 4.47 -1.54 1.34
C LYS A 62 4.53 -0.01 1.31
N LEU A 63 4.90 0.58 0.17
CA LEU A 63 4.85 2.04 0.00
C LEU A 63 3.43 2.60 0.18
N TRP A 64 2.41 1.91 -0.32
CA TRP A 64 1.02 2.30 -0.10
C TRP A 64 0.58 2.14 1.34
N ARG A 65 0.97 1.06 2.01
CA ARG A 65 0.73 0.85 3.44
C ARG A 65 1.25 2.01 4.26
N ASP A 66 2.52 2.37 4.05
CA ASP A 66 3.19 3.42 4.82
C ASP A 66 2.52 4.79 4.59
N ARG A 67 2.06 5.07 3.35
CA ARG A 67 1.28 6.27 3.03
C ARG A 67 -0.07 6.31 3.75
N VAL A 68 -0.80 5.20 3.78
CA VAL A 68 -2.10 5.12 4.46
C VAL A 68 -1.93 5.26 5.97
N ILE A 69 -0.93 4.60 6.56
CA ILE A 69 -0.59 4.75 7.98
C ILE A 69 -0.23 6.21 8.30
N ALA A 70 0.63 6.84 7.49
CA ALA A 70 0.99 8.24 7.68
C ALA A 70 -0.24 9.17 7.62
N ALA A 71 -1.15 8.94 6.67
CA ALA A 71 -2.38 9.73 6.54
C ALA A 71 -3.31 9.56 7.73
N TYR A 72 -3.44 8.33 8.23
CA TYR A 72 -4.23 8.02 9.42
C TYR A 72 -3.61 8.66 10.67
N MET A 73 -2.31 8.52 10.90
CA MET A 73 -1.62 9.13 12.04
C MET A 73 -1.71 10.65 12.01
N ALA A 74 -1.47 11.29 10.87
CA ALA A 74 -1.60 12.73 10.70
C ALA A 74 -3.00 13.20 11.11
N ARG A 75 -4.04 12.46 10.69
CA ARG A 75 -5.43 12.73 11.07
C ARG A 75 -5.68 12.56 12.56
N CYS A 76 -5.21 11.49 13.17
CA CYS A 76 -5.36 11.25 14.61
C CYS A 76 -4.67 12.30 15.46
N LEU A 77 -3.52 12.81 15.02
CA LEU A 77 -2.75 13.82 15.72
C LEU A 77 -3.19 15.26 15.41
N GLY A 78 -4.14 15.46 14.49
CA GLY A 78 -4.54 16.80 14.03
C GLY A 78 -3.42 17.56 13.30
N THR A 79 -2.44 16.84 12.76
CA THR A 79 -1.28 17.41 12.07
C THR A 79 -1.41 17.28 10.56
N SER A 80 -0.63 18.05 9.82
CA SER A 80 -0.49 17.81 8.39
C SER A 80 0.37 16.56 8.16
N LEU A 81 0.08 15.83 7.08
CA LEU A 81 0.91 14.71 6.64
C LEU A 81 2.38 15.18 6.64
N PRO A 82 3.31 14.48 7.34
CA PRO A 82 4.72 14.70 7.08
C PRO A 82 4.94 14.50 5.57
N PRO A 83 5.87 15.22 4.93
CA PRO A 83 6.20 14.97 3.54
C PRO A 83 6.63 13.52 3.46
N VAL A 84 5.69 12.64 3.07
CA VAL A 84 5.96 11.22 2.87
C VAL A 84 6.96 11.24 1.73
N GLY A 85 8.21 10.92 2.07
CA GLY A 85 9.43 11.22 1.33
C GLY A 85 9.20 11.39 -0.16
N GLU A 86 9.64 12.54 -0.65
CA GLU A 86 9.80 12.86 -2.05
C GLU A 86 10.13 11.60 -2.86
N LYS A 87 9.17 11.16 -3.68
CA LYS A 87 9.34 10.31 -4.88
C LYS A 87 9.91 8.89 -4.64
N PRO A 88 9.15 7.82 -4.95
CA PRO A 88 9.72 6.48 -5.07
C PRO A 88 10.31 6.32 -6.47
N TRP A 89 11.48 6.91 -6.71
CA TRP A 89 12.37 6.48 -7.78
C TRP A 89 13.81 6.54 -7.31
#